data_AF-A0A8H2ZZM1-F1
#
_entry.id   AF-A0A8H2ZZM1-F1
#
_cell.length_a   1.000
_cell.length_b   1.000
_cell.length_c   1.000
_cell.angle_alpha   90.00
_cell.angle_beta   90.00
_cell.angle_gamma   90.00
#
_symmetry.space_group_name_H-M   'P 1'
#
loop_
_entity.id
_entity.type
_entity.pdbx_description
1 polymer ?
#
loop_
_entity_poly.entity_id
_entity_poly.type
_entity_poly.pdbx_seq_one_letter_code
_entity_poly.pdbx_strand_id
1 'polypeptide(L)'
;MIASRSVAATARVHKPLINFLGKRSIPTEPHVPAPHPAAPPETRTTFEEFRRKFKAYQSPAPRKSHNEDVQVYNDIWDAPSRFWRNQLTISEREMNAIMSGGAAR
;
A
#
# COMPACT_ATOMS: atom_id res chain seq x y z
N MET A 1 50.96 -40.75 -15.15
CA MET A 1 50.44 -39.38 -15.27
C MET A 1 48.95 -39.49 -15.59
N ILE A 2 48.08 -39.01 -14.70
CA ILE A 2 46.62 -39.26 -14.71
C ILE A 2 45.95 -38.23 -15.61
N ALA A 3 45.19 -38.70 -16.60
CA ALA A 3 44.50 -37.87 -17.58
C ALA A 3 43.42 -37.01 -16.92
N SER A 4 43.45 -35.71 -17.22
CA SER A 4 42.50 -34.71 -16.75
C SER A 4 41.13 -34.93 -17.40
N ARG A 5 40.13 -35.30 -16.60
CA ARG A 5 38.74 -35.41 -17.06
C ARG A 5 38.11 -34.03 -17.02
N SER A 6 37.98 -33.37 -18.17
CA SER A 6 37.24 -32.11 -18.27
C SER A 6 35.74 -32.38 -18.07
N VAL A 7 35.16 -31.78 -17.02
CA VAL A 7 33.71 -31.77 -16.82
C VAL A 7 33.14 -30.73 -17.78
N ALA A 8 32.66 -31.19 -18.92
CA ALA A 8 31.90 -30.38 -19.85
C ALA A 8 30.64 -29.83 -19.16
N ALA A 9 30.42 -28.53 -19.30
CA ALA A 9 29.41 -27.75 -18.63
C ALA A 9 27.98 -28.29 -18.83
N THR A 10 27.34 -28.72 -17.74
CA THR A 10 25.89 -28.97 -17.65
C THR A 10 25.05 -27.68 -17.63
N ALA A 11 25.65 -26.53 -17.94
CA ALA A 11 25.08 -25.20 -17.71
C ALA A 11 24.01 -24.75 -18.71
N ARG A 12 23.45 -25.63 -19.57
CA ARG A 12 22.56 -25.22 -20.68
C ARG A 12 21.35 -26.10 -20.96
N VAL A 13 20.97 -27.05 -20.08
CA VAL A 13 19.76 -27.86 -20.33
C VAL A 13 18.48 -27.09 -20.02
N HIS A 14 18.50 -26.16 -19.05
CA HIS A 14 17.35 -25.36 -18.67
C HIS A 14 17.65 -23.86 -18.78
N LYS A 15 16.88 -23.18 -19.62
CA LYS A 15 16.79 -21.72 -19.61
C LYS A 15 15.98 -21.31 -18.37
N PRO A 16 16.47 -20.43 -17.49
CA PRO A 16 15.66 -19.92 -16.40
C PRO A 16 14.46 -19.16 -16.98
N LEU A 17 13.25 -19.48 -16.52
CA LEU A 17 12.01 -18.82 -16.94
C LEU A 17 11.87 -17.40 -16.36
N ILE A 18 12.75 -17.03 -15.43
CA ILE A 18 12.76 -15.72 -14.79
C ILE A 18 13.75 -14.83 -15.54
N ASN A 19 13.23 -13.81 -16.20
CA ASN A 19 14.03 -12.75 -16.81
C ASN A 19 14.09 -11.57 -15.83
N PHE A 20 15.30 -11.22 -15.38
CA PHE A 20 15.48 -10.01 -14.59
C PHE A 20 15.32 -8.79 -15.51
N LEU A 21 14.24 -8.04 -15.33
CA LEU A 21 13.85 -6.86 -16.13
C LEU A 21 14.79 -5.64 -15.97
N GLY A 22 16.02 -5.83 -15.51
CA GLY A 22 16.96 -4.74 -15.22
C GLY A 22 16.53 -3.85 -14.03
N LYS A 23 17.17 -2.68 -13.91
CA LYS A 23 16.82 -1.68 -12.87
C LYS A 23 15.48 -1.03 -13.26
N ARG A 24 14.44 -1.26 -12.45
CA ARG A 24 13.13 -0.62 -12.63
C ARG A 24 13.31 0.89 -12.43
N SER A 25 13.01 1.68 -13.46
CA SER A 25 12.90 3.13 -13.34
C SER A 25 11.56 3.45 -12.70
N ILE A 26 11.59 4.07 -11.52
CA ILE A 26 10.39 4.60 -10.87
C ILE A 26 10.17 5.98 -11.48
N PRO A 27 9.00 6.28 -12.06
CA PRO A 27 8.69 7.62 -12.54
C PRO A 27 8.85 8.61 -11.39
N THR A 28 9.72 9.60 -11.57
CA THR A 28 9.97 10.65 -10.56
C THR A 28 8.85 11.69 -10.54
N GLU A 29 8.13 11.82 -11.65
CA GLU A 29 7.07 12.82 -11.78
C GLU A 29 5.81 12.41 -10.99
N PRO A 30 5.17 13.36 -10.30
CA PRO A 30 3.93 13.10 -9.59
C PRO A 30 2.81 12.74 -10.59
N HIS A 31 2.10 11.65 -10.31
CA HIS A 31 1.00 11.18 -11.15
C HIS A 31 -0.08 12.26 -11.31
N VAL A 32 -0.39 12.64 -12.56
CA VAL A 32 -1.50 13.54 -12.87
C VAL A 32 -2.81 12.73 -12.83
N PRO A 33 -3.77 13.07 -11.95
CA PRO A 33 -5.02 12.32 -11.88
C PRO A 33 -5.80 12.46 -13.19
N ALA A 34 -6.15 11.33 -13.79
CA ALA A 34 -6.87 11.22 -15.05
C ALA A 34 -7.96 10.14 -14.92
N PRO A 35 -9.03 10.19 -15.73
CA PRO A 35 -10.04 9.15 -15.74
C PRO A 35 -9.43 7.82 -16.23
N HIS A 36 -9.86 6.71 -15.64
CA HIS A 36 -9.33 5.39 -16.00
C HIS A 36 -9.67 5.04 -17.47
N PRO A 37 -8.77 4.40 -18.24
CA PRO A 37 -9.01 4.04 -19.64
C PRO A 37 -10.11 3.00 -19.84
N ALA A 38 -10.56 2.31 -18.78
CA ALA A 38 -11.73 1.43 -18.80
C ALA A 38 -12.94 2.01 -18.04
N ALA A 39 -12.93 3.31 -17.72
CA ALA A 39 -14.05 3.93 -17.03
C ALA A 39 -15.29 4.03 -17.95
N PRO A 40 -16.51 3.92 -17.40
CA PRO A 40 -17.75 4.20 -18.14
C PRO A 40 -17.70 5.57 -18.83
N PRO A 41 -18.33 5.74 -20.01
CA PRO A 41 -18.22 6.96 -20.81
C PRO A 41 -18.64 8.23 -20.04
N GLU A 42 -19.73 8.13 -19.27
CA GLU A 42 -20.26 9.16 -18.36
C GLU A 42 -19.19 9.71 -17.38
N THR A 43 -18.37 8.82 -16.84
CA THR A 43 -17.36 9.19 -15.83
C THR A 43 -16.10 9.78 -16.44
N ARG A 44 -15.83 9.55 -17.72
CA ARG A 44 -14.70 10.17 -18.42
C ARG A 44 -14.97 11.63 -18.75
N THR A 45 -16.21 11.94 -19.16
CA THR A 45 -16.62 13.29 -19.55
C THR A 45 -16.78 14.20 -18.34
N THR A 46 -17.27 13.67 -17.21
CA THR A 46 -17.55 14.45 -15.98
C THR A 46 -16.39 14.53 -14.98
N PHE A 47 -15.24 13.91 -15.29
CA PHE A 47 -14.10 13.81 -14.36
C PHE A 47 -13.55 15.18 -13.91
N GLU A 48 -13.49 16.16 -14.81
CA GLU A 48 -13.00 17.50 -14.50
C GLU A 48 -13.92 18.25 -13.55
N GLU A 49 -15.24 18.12 -13.74
CA GLU A 49 -16.23 18.71 -12.85
C GLU A 49 -16.18 18.10 -11.46
N PHE A 50 -16.04 16.77 -11.38
CA PHE A 50 -15.85 16.06 -10.13
C PHE A 50 -14.61 16.59 -9.40
N ARG A 51 -13.49 16.73 -10.11
CA ARG A 51 -12.24 17.25 -9.54
C ARG A 51 -12.41 18.67 -8.99
N ARG A 52 -13.15 19.54 -9.68
CA ARG A 52 -13.47 20.90 -9.21
C ARG A 52 -14.33 20.86 -7.95
N LYS A 53 -15.39 20.05 -7.94
CA LYS A 53 -16.28 19.88 -6.77
C LYS A 53 -15.54 19.29 -5.57
N PHE A 54 -14.67 18.31 -5.81
CA PHE A 54 -13.85 17.69 -4.77
C PHE A 54 -12.87 18.67 -4.13
N LYS A 55 -12.22 19.54 -4.92
CA LYS A 55 -11.34 20.60 -4.38
C LYS A 55 -12.10 21.69 -3.63
N ALA A 56 -13.31 22.00 -4.07
CA ALA A 56 -14.18 22.96 -3.41
C ALA A 56 -14.93 22.35 -2.22
N TYR A 57 -14.85 21.03 -2.02
CA TYR A 57 -15.53 20.35 -0.94
C TYR A 57 -14.85 20.70 0.38
N GLN A 58 -15.53 21.52 1.17
CA GLN A 58 -15.24 21.69 2.58
C GLN A 58 -16.04 20.63 3.34
N SER A 59 -15.39 19.80 4.15
CA SER A 59 -16.12 18.93 5.06
C SER A 59 -17.05 19.80 5.94
N PRO A 60 -18.31 19.39 6.15
CA PRO A 60 -19.18 20.09 7.08
C PRO A 60 -18.45 20.23 8.41
N ALA A 61 -18.45 21.44 8.98
CA ALA A 61 -17.91 21.65 10.31
C ALA A 61 -18.54 20.64 11.28
N PRO A 62 -17.76 20.06 12.21
CA PRO A 62 -18.30 19.12 13.17
C PRO A 62 -19.49 19.77 13.87
N ARG A 63 -20.65 19.10 13.82
CA ARG A 63 -21.85 19.59 14.50
C ARG A 63 -21.52 19.65 15.99
N LYS A 64 -21.50 20.84 16.58
CA LYS A 64 -21.48 20.98 18.04
C LYS A 64 -22.71 20.25 18.57
N SER A 65 -22.49 19.13 19.26
CA SER A 65 -23.53 18.58 20.12
C SER A 65 -23.90 19.63 21.16
N HIS A 66 -25.16 19.61 21.61
CA HIS A 66 -25.66 20.50 22.65
C HIS A 66 -24.88 20.38 23.98
N ASN A 67 -24.11 19.30 24.17
CA ASN A 67 -23.15 19.17 25.25
C ASN A 67 -21.80 19.76 24.84
N GLU A 68 -21.34 20.73 25.61
CA GLU A 68 -20.10 21.50 25.41
C GLU A 68 -18.80 20.70 25.61
N ASP A 69 -18.89 19.46 26.11
CA ASP A 69 -17.74 18.62 26.46
C ASP A 69 -17.52 17.40 25.54
N VAL A 70 -18.10 17.41 24.33
CA VAL A 70 -17.87 16.33 23.36
C VAL A 70 -16.66 16.66 22.49
N GLN A 71 -15.52 16.03 22.81
CA GLN A 71 -14.30 16.13 22.00
C GLN A 71 -14.49 15.38 20.67
N VAL A 72 -14.43 16.12 19.56
CA VAL A 72 -14.48 15.58 18.20
C VAL A 72 -13.07 15.50 17.64
N TYR A 73 -12.66 14.31 17.22
CA TYR A 73 -11.35 14.05 16.63
C TYR A 73 -11.47 13.91 15.11
N ASN A 74 -10.43 14.31 14.39
CA ASN A 74 -10.38 14.16 12.93
C ASN A 74 -9.96 12.74 12.55
N ASP A 75 -8.90 12.23 13.19
CA ASP A 75 -8.43 10.87 12.99
C ASP A 75 -8.76 9.98 14.20
N ILE A 76 -8.98 8.68 13.93
CA ILE A 76 -9.27 7.69 14.97
C ILE A 76 -8.12 7.60 15.99
N TRP A 77 -6.87 7.80 15.54
CA TRP A 77 -5.67 7.73 16.39
C TRP A 77 -5.47 8.95 17.30
N ASP A 78 -6.11 10.08 16.96
CA ASP A 78 -6.12 11.28 17.81
C ASP A 78 -7.03 11.09 19.03
N ALA A 79 -8.00 10.17 18.94
CA ALA A 79 -8.88 9.84 20.03
C ALA A 79 -8.11 9.17 21.18
N PRO A 80 -8.62 9.24 22.43
CA PRO A 80 -8.04 8.56 23.57
C PRO A 80 -7.83 7.09 23.27
N SER A 81 -6.65 6.60 23.62
CA SER A 81 -6.17 5.27 23.25
C SER A 81 -7.11 4.10 23.56
N ARG A 82 -8.00 4.26 24.54
CA ARG A 82 -9.06 3.29 24.86
C ARG A 82 -9.98 2.98 23.67
N PHE A 83 -10.13 3.90 22.71
CA PHE A 83 -11.05 3.75 21.57
C PHE A 83 -10.45 3.01 20.37
N TRP A 84 -9.12 2.92 20.27
CA TRP A 84 -8.46 2.33 19.10
C TRP A 84 -7.38 1.32 19.42
N ARG A 85 -6.81 1.33 20.64
CA ARG A 85 -5.98 0.23 21.10
C ARG A 85 -6.94 -0.89 21.50
N ASN A 86 -6.86 -1.99 20.76
CA ASN A 86 -7.45 -3.24 21.18
C ASN A 86 -6.95 -3.57 22.59
N GLN A 87 -7.85 -4.00 23.48
CA GLN A 87 -7.45 -4.51 24.81
C GLN A 87 -6.64 -5.82 24.74
N LEU A 88 -6.41 -6.33 23.54
CA LEU A 88 -5.62 -7.53 23.29
C LEU A 88 -4.14 -7.16 23.36
N THR A 89 -3.50 -7.53 24.47
CA THR A 89 -2.05 -7.53 24.58
C THR A 89 -1.48 -8.60 23.65
N ILE A 90 -0.86 -8.19 22.55
CA ILE A 90 -0.18 -9.10 21.62
C ILE A 90 1.04 -9.68 22.34
N SER A 91 1.14 -11.01 22.39
CA SER A 91 2.30 -11.65 23.02
C SER A 91 3.57 -11.41 22.21
N GLU A 92 4.74 -11.44 22.84
CA GLU A 92 6.02 -11.24 22.15
C GLU A 92 6.23 -12.24 21.01
N ARG A 93 5.73 -13.48 21.17
CA ARG A 93 5.79 -14.50 20.13
C ARG A 93 4.96 -14.13 18.90
N GLU A 94 3.75 -13.62 19.10
CA GLU A 94 2.88 -13.18 18.01
C GLU A 94 3.45 -11.93 17.34
N MET A 95 3.97 -10.98 18.12
CA MET A 95 4.64 -9.78 17.59
C MET A 95 5.83 -10.17 16.73
N ASN A 96 6.68 -11.08 17.21
CA ASN A 96 7.82 -11.59 16.45
C ASN A 96 7.38 -12.33 15.17
N ALA A 97 6.28 -13.08 15.21
CA ALA A 97 5.74 -13.75 14.03
C ALA A 97 5.24 -12.74 12.97
N ILE A 98 4.57 -11.66 13.39
CA ILE A 98 4.11 -10.57 12.51
C ILE A 98 5.32 -9.82 11.92
N MET A 99 6.26 -9.41 12.78
CA MET A 99 7.43 -8.61 12.38
C MET A 99 8.43 -9.41 11.54
N SER A 100 8.52 -10.72 11.73
CA SER A 100 9.31 -11.62 10.88
C SER A 100 8.61 -12.00 9.57
N GLY A 101 7.39 -11.49 9.32
CA GLY A 101 6.62 -11.77 8.10
C GLY A 101 6.22 -13.24 7.95
N GLY A 102 6.10 -13.98 9.06
CA GLY A 102 5.78 -15.41 9.05
C GLY A 102 6.93 -16.34 8.62
N ALA A 103 8.15 -15.81 8.42
CA ALA A 103 9.32 -16.58 7.99
C ALA A 103 10.09 -17.23 9.15
N ALA A 104 9.88 -16.79 10.39
CA ALA A 104 10.43 -17.44 11.58
C ALA A 104 9.52 -18.59 12.02
N ARG A 105 9.72 -19.78 11.43
CA ARG A 105 9.25 -21.05 11.98
C ARG A 105 10.43 -21.95 12.27
#